data_AF-A0A3C8CEI4-F1
#
_entry.id   AF-A0A3C8CEI4-F1
#
_cell.length_a   1.000
_cell.length_b   1.000
_cell.length_c   1.000
_cell.angle_alpha   90.00
_cell.angle_beta   90.00
_cell.angle_gamma   90.00
#
_symmetry.space_group_name_H-M   'P 1'
#
loop_
_entity.id
_entity.type
_entity.pdbx_description
1 polymer ?
#
loop_
_entity_poly.entity_id
_entity_poly.type
_entity_poly.pdbx_seq_one_letter_code
_entity_poly.pdbx_strand_id
1 'polypeptide(L)'
;MKHKLLLRQIKKYLGGLENIPPQWEGFLNAVNDDYHTNDDDYALLEHTMDVSAVEILEKGTKIEWLSRLPDETPHPVLRISKEGELLYFNQASLKLLQLS
;
A
#
# COMPACT_ATOMS: atom_id res chain seq x y z
N MET A 1 -8.30 -29.05 -8.60
CA MET A 1 -7.44 -29.85 -7.67
C MET A 1 -7.76 -29.37 -6.26
N LYS A 2 -7.87 -30.25 -5.24
CA LYS A 2 -8.23 -29.79 -3.89
C LYS A 2 -7.11 -28.94 -3.26
N HIS A 3 -7.49 -27.87 -2.58
CA HIS A 3 -6.60 -26.92 -1.95
C HIS A 3 -5.78 -27.59 -0.84
N LYS A 4 -4.49 -27.24 -0.73
CA LYS A 4 -3.56 -27.90 0.22
C LYS A 4 -4.01 -27.73 1.68
N LEU A 5 -4.56 -26.57 2.03
CA LEU A 5 -5.09 -26.32 3.38
C LEU A 5 -6.26 -27.23 3.70
N LEU A 6 -7.19 -27.38 2.75
CA LEU A 6 -8.34 -28.27 2.91
C LEU A 6 -7.91 -29.71 3.13
N LEU A 7 -6.97 -30.21 2.31
CA LEU A 7 -6.41 -31.56 2.46
C LEU A 7 -5.77 -31.77 3.84
N ARG A 8 -5.04 -30.76 4.33
CA ARG A 8 -4.41 -30.80 5.66
C ARG A 8 -5.45 -30.83 6.78
N GLN A 9 -6.51 -30.02 6.67
CA GLN A 9 -7.60 -29.98 7.66
C GLN A 9 -8.36 -31.31 7.70
N ILE A 10 -8.71 -31.85 6.53
CA ILE A 10 -9.34 -33.16 6.39
C ILE A 10 -8.48 -34.23 7.06
N LYS A 11 -7.19 -34.31 6.74
CA LYS A 11 -6.29 -35.30 7.35
C LYS A 11 -6.21 -35.14 8.87
N LYS A 12 -6.18 -33.91 9.38
CA LYS A 12 -6.01 -33.63 10.82
C LYS A 12 -7.26 -33.94 11.64
N TYR A 13 -8.44 -33.62 11.12
CA TYR A 13 -9.68 -33.67 11.90
C TYR A 13 -10.64 -34.79 11.48
N LEU A 14 -10.58 -35.21 10.22
CA LEU A 14 -11.45 -36.25 9.64
C LEU A 14 -10.69 -37.54 9.32
N GLY A 15 -9.38 -37.59 9.61
CA GLY A 15 -8.55 -38.78 9.48
C GLY A 15 -8.18 -39.16 8.04
N GLY A 16 -8.73 -38.49 7.01
CA GLY A 16 -8.45 -38.79 5.61
C GLY A 16 -9.62 -38.47 4.69
N LEU A 17 -9.41 -38.58 3.37
CA LEU A 17 -10.47 -38.39 2.37
C LEU A 17 -11.41 -39.60 2.30
N GLU A 18 -10.91 -40.77 2.68
CA GLU A 18 -11.60 -42.05 2.71
C GLU A 18 -12.75 -42.13 3.73
N ASN A 19 -12.71 -41.30 4.78
CA ASN A 19 -13.72 -41.29 5.84
C ASN A 19 -14.86 -40.30 5.59
N ILE A 20 -14.84 -39.60 4.45
CA ILE A 20 -15.78 -38.52 4.17
C ILE A 20 -17.05 -39.08 3.52
N PRO A 21 -18.23 -38.82 4.08
CA PRO A 21 -19.49 -39.21 3.46
C PRO A 21 -19.68 -38.49 2.11
N PRO A 22 -20.19 -39.17 1.06
CA PRO A 22 -20.41 -38.55 -0.25
C PRO A 22 -21.31 -37.31 -0.21
N GLN A 23 -22.21 -37.23 0.77
CA GLN A 23 -23.13 -36.08 0.93
C GLN A 23 -22.38 -34.77 1.26
N TRP A 24 -21.15 -34.87 1.79
CA TRP A 24 -20.34 -33.70 2.15
C TRP A 24 -19.47 -33.19 1.00
N GLU A 25 -19.47 -33.87 -0.15
CA GLU A 25 -18.66 -33.47 -1.30
C GLU A 25 -19.00 -32.05 -1.77
N GLY A 26 -20.28 -31.70 -1.81
CA GLY A 26 -20.74 -30.35 -2.15
C GLY A 26 -20.21 -29.28 -1.19
N PHE A 27 -20.28 -29.54 0.11
CA PHE A 27 -19.74 -28.64 1.14
C PHE A 27 -18.21 -28.49 1.01
N LEU A 28 -17.48 -29.59 0.83
CA LEU A 28 -16.02 -29.55 0.70
C LEU A 28 -15.55 -28.88 -0.59
N ASN A 29 -16.34 -28.96 -1.66
CA ASN A 29 -16.04 -28.23 -2.89
C ASN A 29 -16.30 -26.72 -2.71
N ALA A 30 -17.38 -26.32 -2.05
CA ALA A 30 -17.60 -24.90 -1.71
C ALA A 30 -16.44 -24.33 -0.87
N VAL A 31 -16.01 -25.04 0.19
CA VAL A 31 -14.86 -24.62 1.02
C VAL A 31 -13.55 -24.63 0.23
N ASN A 32 -13.37 -25.59 -0.68
CA ASN A 32 -12.20 -25.63 -1.56
C ASN A 32 -12.12 -24.37 -2.42
N ASP A 33 -13.25 -23.99 -3.02
CA ASP A 33 -13.33 -22.87 -3.96
C ASP A 33 -13.17 -21.53 -3.23
N ASP A 34 -13.72 -21.40 -2.02
CA ASP A 34 -13.46 -20.24 -1.14
C ASP A 34 -11.98 -20.08 -0.82
N TYR A 35 -11.24 -21.18 -0.56
CA TYR A 35 -9.81 -21.09 -0.30
C TYR A 35 -9.00 -20.66 -1.53
N HIS A 36 -9.32 -21.15 -2.73
CA HIS A 36 -8.65 -20.69 -3.95
C HIS A 36 -8.97 -19.23 -4.25
N THR A 37 -10.24 -18.83 -4.11
CA THR A 37 -10.66 -17.44 -4.31
C THR A 37 -9.92 -16.50 -3.36
N ASN A 38 -9.81 -16.89 -2.09
CA ASN A 38 -9.07 -16.11 -1.11
C ASN A 38 -7.57 -16.01 -1.45
N ASP A 39 -6.93 -17.09 -1.90
CA ASP A 39 -5.52 -17.05 -2.32
C ASP A 39 -5.33 -16.12 -3.55
N ASP A 40 -6.27 -16.15 -4.50
CA ASP A 40 -6.27 -15.25 -5.66
C ASP A 40 -6.47 -13.78 -5.25
N ASP A 41 -7.38 -13.52 -4.31
CA ASP A 41 -7.61 -12.17 -3.76
C ASP A 41 -6.36 -11.65 -3.03
N TYR A 42 -5.65 -12.51 -2.29
CA TYR A 42 -4.38 -12.14 -1.65
C TYR A 42 -3.31 -11.80 -2.68
N ALA A 43 -3.19 -12.57 -3.78
CA ALA A 43 -2.24 -12.29 -4.84
C ALA A 43 -2.53 -10.95 -5.53
N LEU A 44 -3.81 -10.62 -5.76
CA LEU A 44 -4.22 -9.33 -6.30
C LEU A 44 -3.89 -8.18 -5.34
N LEU A 45 -4.15 -8.36 -4.05
CA LEU A 45 -3.87 -7.35 -3.03
C LEU A 45 -2.36 -7.08 -2.90
N GLU A 46 -1.55 -8.14 -2.86
CA GLU A 46 -0.08 -8.04 -2.82
C GLU A 46 0.44 -7.22 -4.01
N HIS A 47 -0.01 -7.55 -5.23
CA HIS A 47 0.37 -6.80 -6.42
C HIS A 47 -0.06 -5.32 -6.36
N THR A 48 -1.27 -5.05 -5.86
CA THR A 48 -1.77 -3.68 -5.70
C THR A 48 -0.96 -2.89 -4.69
N MET A 49 -0.53 -3.53 -3.59
CA MET A 49 0.34 -2.93 -2.59
C MET A 49 1.72 -2.60 -3.15
N ASP A 50 2.30 -3.51 -3.94
CA ASP A 50 3.60 -3.29 -4.59
C ASP A 50 3.56 -2.07 -5.52
N VAL A 51 2.53 -1.97 -6.36
CA VAL A 51 2.35 -0.82 -7.26
C VAL A 51 2.16 0.47 -6.46
N SER A 52 1.34 0.43 -5.41
CA SER A 52 1.08 1.60 -4.57
C SER A 52 2.34 2.06 -3.82
N ALA A 53 3.19 1.14 -3.38
CA ALA A 53 4.45 1.46 -2.71
C ALA A 53 5.40 2.22 -3.64
N VAL A 54 5.49 1.81 -4.90
CA VAL A 54 6.26 2.52 -5.93
C VAL A 54 5.71 3.93 -6.13
N GLU A 55 4.39 4.09 -6.30
CA GLU A 55 3.79 5.41 -6.47
C GLU A 55 4.01 6.34 -5.27
N ILE A 56 3.94 5.81 -4.04
CA ILE A 56 4.18 6.59 -2.82
C ILE A 56 5.63 7.10 -2.80
N LEU A 57 6.60 6.25 -3.16
CA LEU A 57 8.01 6.63 -3.23
C LEU A 57 8.26 7.71 -4.30
N GLU A 58 7.65 7.56 -5.47
CA GLU A 58 7.72 8.55 -6.56
C GLU A 58 7.08 9.89 -6.16
N LYS A 59 5.93 9.87 -5.49
CA LYS A 59 5.29 11.09 -4.96
C LYS A 59 6.16 11.74 -3.89
N GLY A 60 6.77 10.96 -3.00
CA GLY A 60 7.68 11.44 -1.96
C GLY A 60 8.90 12.15 -2.53
N THR A 61 9.59 11.51 -3.47
CA THR A 61 10.76 12.09 -4.16
C THR A 61 10.42 13.36 -4.94
N LYS A 62 9.24 13.41 -5.58
CA LYS A 62 8.75 14.62 -6.26
C LYS A 62 8.51 15.77 -5.27
N ILE A 63 7.88 15.50 -4.12
CA ILE A 63 7.66 16.51 -3.07
C ILE A 63 8.98 17.03 -2.52
N GLU A 64 9.95 16.14 -2.29
CA GLU A 64 11.28 16.50 -1.83
C GLU A 64 11.99 17.40 -2.85
N TRP A 65 11.97 17.02 -4.13
CA TRP A 65 12.55 17.84 -5.20
C TRP A 65 11.90 19.23 -5.30
N LEU A 66 10.56 19.30 -5.26
CA LEU A 66 9.82 20.58 -5.24
C LEU A 66 10.14 21.43 -3.99
N SER A 67 10.57 20.81 -2.90
CA SER A 67 10.98 21.50 -1.68
C SER A 67 12.38 22.10 -1.76
N ARG A 68 13.24 21.57 -2.65
CA ARG A 68 14.60 22.09 -2.91
C ARG A 68 14.65 23.19 -3.97
N LEU A 69 13.68 23.24 -4.89
CA LEU A 69 13.58 24.30 -5.90
C LEU A 69 13.73 25.73 -5.35
N PRO A 70 13.13 26.11 -4.21
CA PRO A 70 13.32 27.43 -3.61
C PRO A 70 14.77 27.78 -3.24
N ASP A 71 15.57 26.79 -2.84
CA ASP A 71 16.96 26.97 -2.41
C ASP A 71 17.90 27.26 -3.60
N GLU A 72 17.59 26.73 -4.78
CA GLU A 72 18.42 26.89 -5.98
C GLU A 72 18.08 28.15 -6.79
N THR A 73 17.01 28.86 -6.44
CA THR A 73 16.57 30.05 -7.18
C THR A 73 17.27 31.33 -6.71
N PRO A 74 17.80 32.16 -7.63
CA PRO A 74 18.39 33.46 -7.27
C PRO A 74 17.34 34.54 -6.95
N HIS A 75 16.04 34.20 -7.06
CA HIS A 75 14.93 35.09 -6.76
C HIS A 75 14.37 34.84 -5.35
N PRO A 76 13.82 35.85 -4.67
CA PRO A 76 13.17 35.67 -3.38
C PRO A 76 12.00 34.68 -3.44
N VAL A 77 12.03 33.64 -2.59
CA VAL A 77 10.92 32.69 -2.40
C VAL A 77 10.58 32.62 -0.92
N LEU A 78 9.30 32.83 -0.60
CA LEU A 78 8.73 32.66 0.73
C LEU A 78 7.55 31.68 0.67
N ARG A 79 7.42 30.82 1.67
CA ARG A 79 6.26 29.95 1.89
C ARG A 79 5.57 30.35 3.18
N ILE A 80 4.27 30.54 3.12
CA ILE A 80 3.45 30.97 4.26
C ILE A 80 2.33 29.94 4.47
N SER A 81 2.00 29.64 5.72
CA SER A 81 0.87 28.78 6.07
C SER A 81 -0.46 29.46 5.73
N LYS A 82 -1.55 28.71 5.75
CA LYS A 82 -2.89 29.29 5.55
C LYS A 82 -3.26 30.25 6.68
N GLU A 83 -2.65 30.07 7.84
CA GLU A 83 -2.79 30.85 9.05
C GLU A 83 -1.90 32.10 9.05
N GLY A 84 -1.08 32.30 8.00
CA GLY A 84 -0.23 33.47 7.84
C GLY A 84 1.18 33.32 8.45
N GLU A 85 1.57 32.13 8.89
CA GLU A 85 2.90 31.88 9.48
C GLU A 85 3.94 31.66 8.39
N LEU A 86 5.11 32.31 8.48
CA LEU A 86 6.20 32.09 7.53
C LEU A 86 6.84 30.71 7.77
N LEU A 87 6.59 29.78 6.84
CA LEU A 87 7.07 28.40 6.90
C LEU A 87 8.50 28.23 6.37
N TYR A 88 8.89 29.03 5.38
CA TYR A 88 10.21 28.97 4.76
C TYR A 88 10.51 30.28 4.03
N PHE A 89 11.80 30.65 3.98
CA PHE A 89 12.30 31.69 3.08
C PHE A 89 13.72 31.32 2.60
N ASN A 90 14.05 31.66 1.36
CA ASN A 90 15.41 31.48 0.84
C ASN A 90 16.30 32.70 1.11
N GLN A 91 17.61 32.56 0.89
CA GLN A 91 18.57 33.64 1.16
C GLN A 91 18.26 34.94 0.41
N ALA A 92 17.77 34.86 -0.82
CA ALA A 92 17.39 36.04 -1.61
C ALA A 92 16.25 36.85 -0.96
N SER A 93 15.42 36.21 -0.11
CA SER A 93 14.31 36.84 0.59
C SER A 93 14.70 37.64 1.82
N LEU A 94 15.95 37.54 2.30
CA LEU A 94 16.43 38.28 3.48
C LEU A 94 16.21 39.79 3.35
N LYS A 95 16.41 40.34 2.15
CA LYS A 95 16.19 41.78 1.89
C LYS A 95 14.72 42.20 2.03
N LEU A 96 13.79 41.29 1.76
CA LEU A 96 12.35 41.55 1.89
C LEU A 96 11.89 41.46 3.34
N LEU A 97 12.49 40.56 4.12
CA LEU A 97 12.16 40.36 5.54
C LEU A 97 12.76 41.44 6.46
N GLN A 98 13.81 42.12 6.01
CA GLN A 98 14.45 43.22 6.73
C GLN A 98 13.78 44.59 6.48
N LEU A 99 12.77 44.67 5.61
CA LEU A 99 12.05 45.90 5.29
C LEU A 99 10.92 46.25 6.29
N SER A 100 10.96 45.70 7.52
CA SER A 100 10.05 46.04 8.63
C SER A 100 10.61 47.12 9.53
#